data_AF-A0A7Z9XC16-F1
#
_entry.id   AF-A0A7Z9XC16-F1
#
_cell.length_a   1.000
_cell.length_b   1.000
_cell.length_c   1.000
_cell.angle_alpha   90.00
_cell.angle_beta   90.00
_cell.angle_gamma   90.00
#
_symmetry.space_group_name_H-M   'P 1'
#
loop_
_entity.id
_entity.type
_entity.pdbx_description
1 polymer ?
#
loop_
_entity_poly.entity_id
_entity_poly.type
_entity_poly.pdbx_seq_one_letter_code
_entity_poly.pdbx_strand_id
1 'polypeptide(L)' 'MSHGLTLLILLLPMVPTFWAIVDIAHRDFGTLKKKALWGALIVFVPCLGGLVYLILGRRQGTRTAQQ' A
#
# COMPACT_ATOMS: atom_id res chain seq x y z
N MET A 1 -8.14 11.51 18.20
CA MET A 1 -7.12 10.87 17.34
C MET A 1 -7.09 11.63 16.02
N SER A 2 -5.94 12.13 15.59
CA SER A 2 -5.83 12.96 14.38
C SER A 2 -6.01 12.08 13.13
N HIS A 3 -7.26 11.92 12.68
CA HIS A 3 -7.64 11.15 11.50
C HIS A 3 -6.85 11.57 10.23
N GLY A 4 -6.36 12.82 10.20
CA GLY A 4 -5.52 13.34 9.12
C GLY A 4 -4.21 12.57 8.93
N LEU A 5 -3.54 12.12 10.00
CA LEU A 5 -2.28 11.38 9.86
C LEU A 5 -2.50 9.99 9.25
N THR A 6 -3.57 9.32 9.66
CA THR A 6 -3.95 8.02 9.08
C THR A 6 -4.28 8.13 7.61
N LEU A 7 -5.03 9.16 7.22
CA LEU A 7 -5.34 9.43 5.82
C LEU A 7 -4.09 9.78 5.01
N LEU A 8 -3.16 10.56 5.59
CA LEU A 8 -1.90 10.89 4.94
C LEU A 8 -1.04 9.65 4.68
N ILE A 9 -0.91 8.76 5.67
CA ILE A 9 -0.16 7.50 5.53
C ILE A 9 -0.82 6.57 4.49
N LEU A 10 -2.15 6.62 4.34
CA LEU A 10 -2.87 5.84 3.32
C LEU A 10 -2.73 6.45 1.91
N LEU A 11 -2.77 7.78 1.79
CA LEU A 11 -2.68 8.48 0.51
C LEU A 11 -1.26 8.52 -0.07
N LEU A 12 -0.25 8.65 0.79
CA LEU A 12 1.15 8.81 0.41
C LEU A 12 1.68 7.66 -0.48
N PRO A 13 1.39 6.37 -0.21
CA PRO A 13 1.77 5.28 -1.12
C PRO A 13 0.89 5.19 -2.38
N MET A 14 -0.29 5.81 -2.41
CA MET A 14 -1.21 5.70 -3.55
C MET A 14 -0.68 6.42 -4.80
N VAL A 15 0.04 7.52 -4.62
CA VAL A 15 0.66 8.31 -5.71
C VAL A 15 1.67 7.47 -6.51
N PRO A 16 2.71 6.85 -5.90
CA PRO A 16 3.63 5.99 -6.65
C PRO A 16 2.96 4.71 -7.18
N THR A 17 1.90 4.19 -6.54
CA THR A 17 1.14 3.05 -7.06
C THR A 17 0.53 3.38 -8.43
N PHE A 18 -0.18 4.51 -8.55
CA PHE A 18 -0.76 4.90 -9.84
C PHE A 18 0.30 5.22 -10.89
N TRP A 19 1.38 5.90 -10.49
CA TRP A 19 2.49 6.18 -11.40
C TRP A 19 3.14 4.90 -11.94
N ALA A 20 3.35 3.90 -11.09
CA ALA A 20 3.93 2.63 -11.47
C ALA A 20 3.00 1.79 -12.38
N ILE A 21 1.68 1.89 -12.22
CA ILE A 21 0.71 1.27 -13.14
C ILE A 21 0.84 1.89 -14.54
N VAL A 22 0.93 3.23 -14.62
CA VAL A 22 1.10 3.94 -15.89
C VAL A 22 2.46 3.60 -16.53
N ASP A 23 3.54 3.56 -15.75
CA ASP A 23 4.87 3.16 -16.25
C ASP A 23 4.86 1.72 -16.79
N ILE A 24 4.21 0.78 -16.09
CA ILE A 24 4.03 -0.59 -16.60
C ILE A 24 3.20 -0.63 -17.88
N ALA A 25 2.14 0.18 -17.96
CA ALA A 25 1.28 0.19 -19.13
C ALA A 25 2.09 0.59 -20.38
N HIS A 26 2.96 1.59 -20.26
CA HIS A 26 3.80 2.10 -21.35
C HIS A 26 5.06 1.27 -21.62
N ARG A 27 5.50 0.42 -20.69
CA ARG A 27 6.65 -0.46 -20.91
C ARG A 27 6.27 -1.79 -21.55
N ASP A 28 7.10 -2.21 -22.49
CA ASP A 28 7.07 -3.55 -23.09
C ASP A 28 7.99 -4.50 -22.32
N PHE A 29 7.39 -5.48 -21.67
CA PHE A 29 8.10 -6.51 -20.90
C PHE A 29 8.40 -7.78 -21.73
N GLY A 30 8.15 -7.73 -23.03
CA GLY A 30 8.28 -8.84 -24.00
C GLY A 30 7.31 -10.00 -23.77
N THR A 31 6.74 -10.16 -22.57
CA THR A 31 5.78 -11.21 -22.22
C THR A 31 4.71 -10.67 -21.28
N LEU A 32 3.47 -11.10 -21.51
CA LEU A 32 2.34 -10.72 -20.67
C LEU A 32 2.50 -11.19 -19.21
N LYS A 33 3.12 -12.36 -19.00
CA LYS A 33 3.41 -12.91 -17.67
C LYS A 33 4.26 -11.97 -16.81
N LYS A 34 5.34 -11.40 -17.36
CA LYS A 34 6.20 -10.46 -16.62
C LYS A 34 5.45 -9.17 -16.28
N LYS A 35 4.64 -8.67 -17.22
CA LYS A 35 3.80 -7.48 -17.01
C LYS A 35 2.76 -7.70 -15.90
N ALA A 36 2.12 -8.86 -15.89
CA ALA A 36 1.14 -9.24 -14.87
C ALA A 36 1.79 -9.42 -13.48
N LEU A 37 2.98 -10.04 -13.41
CA LEU A 37 3.70 -10.22 -12.14
C LEU A 37 4.07 -8.86 -11.53
N TRP A 38 4.63 -7.95 -12.33
CA TRP A 38 4.98 -6.61 -11.87
C TRP A 38 3.73 -5.79 -11.48
N GLY A 39 2.65 -5.89 -12.25
CA GLY A 39 1.37 -5.25 -11.92
C GLY A 39 0.79 -5.78 -10.59
N ALA A 40 0.83 -7.09 -10.36
CA ALA A 40 0.40 -7.69 -9.10
C ALA A 40 1.23 -7.14 -7.92
N LEU A 41 2.56 -7.11 -8.04
CA LEU A 41 3.42 -6.56 -6.99
C LEU A 41 3.02 -5.11 -6.63
N ILE A 42 2.84 -4.25 -7.63
CA ILE A 42 2.47 -2.83 -7.39
C ILE A 42 1.13 -2.69 -6.66
N VAL A 43 0.14 -3.53 -6.99
CA VAL A 43 -1.20 -3.50 -6.38
C VAL A 43 -1.19 -4.10 -4.97
N PHE A 44 -0.40 -5.16 -4.72
CA PHE A 44 -0.37 -5.84 -3.42
C PHE A 44 0.55 -5.20 -2.38
N VAL A 45 1.58 -4.44 -2.79
CA VAL A 45 2.50 -3.72 -1.88
C VAL A 45 1.77 -2.82 -0.87
N PRO A 46 0.82 -1.94 -1.24
CA PRO A 46 0.11 -1.12 -0.25
C PRO A 46 -0.73 -1.95 0.73
N CYS A 47 -1.23 -3.12 0.32
CA CYS A 47 -1.95 -4.04 1.20
C CYS A 47 -1.04 -4.68 2.26
N LEU A 48 0.24 -4.92 1.94
CA LEU A 48 1.21 -5.47 2.88
C LEU A 48 1.46 -4.52 4.06
N GLY A 49 1.51 -3.21 3.82
CA GLY A 49 1.65 -2.22 4.91
C GLY A 49 0.50 -2.29 5.92
N GLY A 50 -0.74 -2.41 5.42
CA GLY A 50 -1.92 -2.64 6.26
C GLY A 50 -1.84 -3.97 7.01
N LEU A 51 -1.45 -5.05 6.34
CA LEU A 51 -1.35 -6.38 6.94
C LEU A 51 -0.28 -6.43 8.06
N VAL A 52 0.87 -5.80 7.85
CA VAL A 52 1.94 -5.66 8.85
C VAL A 52 1.43 -4.88 10.07
N TYR A 53 0.70 -3.78 9.87
CA TYR A 53 0.07 -3.06 10.98
C TYR A 53 -0.97 -3.90 11.72
N LEU A 54 -1.79 -4.69 11.00
CA LEU A 54 -2.79 -5.54 11.63
C LEU A 54 -2.16 -6.65 12.49
N ILE A 55 -1.05 -7.23 12.05
CA ILE A 55 -0.37 -8.32 12.75
C ILE A 55 0.48 -7.79 13.91
N LEU A 56 1.30 -6.77 13.66
CA LEU A 56 2.29 -6.26 14.63
C LEU A 56 1.76 -5.07 15.44
N GLY A 57 1.12 -4.10 14.78
CA GLY A 57 0.69 -2.83 15.39
C GLY A 57 -0.60 -2.94 16.22
N ARG A 58 -1.55 -3.78 15.79
CA ARG A 58 -2.86 -3.94 16.47
C ARG A 58 -2.70 -4.41 17.92
N ARG A 59 -1.66 -5.19 18.22
CA ARG A 59 -1.38 -5.71 19.57
C ARG A 59 -0.64 -4.74 20.47
N GLN A 60 -0.08 -3.67 19.91
CA GLN A 60 0.72 -2.67 20.64
C GLN A 60 -0.09 -1.40 20.98
N GLY A 61 -1.31 -1.26 20.47
CA GLY A 61 -2.19 -0.16 20.81
C GLY A 61 -2.95 -0.42 22.12
N THR A 62 -2.49 0.16 23.23
CA THR A 62 -3.37 0.38 24.37
C THR A 62 -4.42 1.42 23.96
N ARG A 63 -5.70 1.04 23.99
CA ARG A 63 -6.80 2.00 23.94
C ARG A 63 -6.55 2.96 25.10
N THR A 64 -6.23 4.22 24.84
CA THR A 64 -6.31 5.24 25.88
C THR A 64 -7.75 5.18 26.38
N ALA A 65 -7.94 4.56 27.54
CA ALA A 65 -9.18 4.65 28.27
C ALA A 65 -9.45 6.16 28.38
N GLN A 66 -10.62 6.57 27.92
CA GLN A 66 -11.17 7.85 28.32
C GLN A 66 -11.34 7.80 29.84
N GLN A 67 -10.32 8.22 30.60
CA GLN A 67 -10.41 8.73 31.97
C GLN A 67 -9.23 9.66 32.23
#